data_AF-A0A7W9BAS6-F1
#
_entry.id   AF-A0A7W9BAS6-F1
#
_cell.length_a   1.000
_cell.length_b   1.000
_cell.length_c   1.000
_cell.angle_alpha   90.00
_cell.angle_beta   90.00
_cell.angle_gamma   90.00
#
_symmetry.space_group_name_H-M   'P 1'
#
loop_
_entity.id
_entity.type
_entity.pdbx_description
1 polymer ?
#
loop_
_entity_poly.entity_id
_entity_poly.type
_entity_poly.pdbx_seq_one_letter_code
_entity_poly.pdbx_strand_id
1 'polypeptide(L)'
;MSGASPTGTHLLADLYGCSRLADIKAVDAALRAAVSAAGATLLDLRLHGFGEGMGITGVALLAESHISIHTWPEHGYAAVDIFLCGERHDLGAALAAMTDAFGAARCEERRIARGFGAA
;
A
#
# COMPACT_ATOMS: atom_id res chain seq x y z
N MET A 1 26.88 -1.57 22.90
CA MET A 1 26.98 -1.21 21.47
C MET A 1 25.65 -1.53 20.83
N SER A 2 24.95 -0.51 20.32
CA SER A 2 23.56 -0.59 19.85
C SER A 2 23.51 -1.23 18.47
N GLY A 3 23.09 -2.49 18.37
CA GLY A 3 22.68 -3.11 17.11
C GLY A 3 21.35 -2.50 16.68
N ALA A 4 21.34 -1.66 15.66
CA ALA A 4 20.11 -1.09 15.13
C ALA A 4 19.38 -2.16 14.29
N SER A 5 18.35 -2.76 14.88
CA SER A 5 17.35 -3.61 14.21
C SER A 5 16.74 -2.91 12.98
N PRO A 6 16.24 -3.65 11.98
CA PRO A 6 15.71 -3.06 10.74
C PRO A 6 14.68 -1.97 11.04
N THR A 7 14.90 -0.78 10.48
CA THR A 7 14.14 0.42 10.82
C THR A 7 12.76 0.48 10.14
N GLY A 8 12.40 -0.49 9.30
CA GLY A 8 11.06 -0.68 8.76
C GLY A 8 10.92 -1.95 7.91
N THR A 9 9.70 -2.27 7.51
CA THR A 9 9.41 -3.37 6.58
C THR A 9 8.66 -2.83 5.38
N HIS A 10 9.14 -3.17 4.19
CA HIS A 10 8.49 -2.86 2.93
C HIS A 10 7.77 -4.10 2.41
N LEU A 11 6.45 -4.08 2.47
CA LEU A 11 5.58 -5.10 1.92
C LEU A 11 5.19 -4.71 0.49
N LEU A 12 5.50 -5.56 -0.47
CA LEU A 12 5.07 -5.48 -1.86
C LEU A 12 3.95 -6.50 -2.06
N ALA A 13 2.81 -6.06 -2.56
CA ALA A 13 1.64 -6.92 -2.80
C ALA A 13 1.15 -6.79 -4.23
N ASP A 14 0.97 -7.94 -4.86
CA ASP A 14 0.36 -8.10 -6.17
C ASP A 14 -1.07 -8.63 -5.97
N LEU A 15 -2.07 -7.78 -6.26
CA LEU A 15 -3.49 -8.08 -6.08
C LEU A 15 -4.13 -8.45 -7.42
N TYR A 16 -4.83 -9.58 -7.48
CA TYR A 16 -5.45 -10.11 -8.71
C TYR A 16 -6.95 -10.32 -8.54
N GLY A 17 -7.68 -10.26 -9.66
CA GLY A 17 -9.14 -10.41 -9.68
C GLY A 17 -9.86 -9.26 -8.99
N CYS A 18 -9.25 -8.07 -8.99
CA CYS A 18 -9.75 -6.87 -8.34
C CYS A 18 -10.85 -6.19 -9.17
N SER A 19 -11.67 -5.41 -8.48
CA SER A 19 -12.71 -4.55 -9.06
C SER A 19 -12.48 -3.09 -8.65
N ARG A 20 -13.21 -2.15 -9.29
CA ARG A 20 -13.20 -0.70 -8.96
C ARG A 20 -11.85 -0.01 -9.13
N LEU A 21 -10.95 -0.61 -9.90
CA LEU A 21 -9.58 -0.14 -10.10
C LEU A 21 -9.45 1.18 -10.89
N ALA A 22 -10.50 1.58 -11.61
CA ALA A 22 -10.58 2.85 -12.34
C ALA A 22 -11.36 3.94 -11.55
N ASP A 23 -11.90 3.61 -10.37
CA ASP A 23 -12.65 4.55 -9.54
C ASP A 23 -11.70 5.29 -8.59
N ILE A 24 -11.39 6.55 -8.92
CA ILE A 24 -10.46 7.37 -8.14
C ILE A 24 -10.92 7.58 -6.69
N LYS A 25 -12.24 7.57 -6.44
CA LYS A 25 -12.77 7.68 -5.08
C LYS A 25 -12.61 6.36 -4.32
N ALA A 26 -12.73 5.22 -5.01
CA ALA A 26 -12.42 3.93 -4.41
C ALA A 26 -10.94 3.83 -4.03
N VAL A 27 -10.04 4.28 -4.90
CA VAL A 27 -8.59 4.27 -4.63
C VAL A 27 -8.21 5.25 -3.50
N ASP A 28 -8.78 6.46 -3.46
CA ASP A 28 -8.61 7.40 -2.32
C ASP A 28 -9.05 6.75 -1.00
N ALA A 29 -10.26 6.17 -0.98
CA ALA A 29 -10.81 5.53 0.21
C ALA A 29 -9.97 4.33 0.66
N ALA A 30 -9.50 3.50 -0.28
CA ALA A 30 -8.67 2.33 0.00
C ALA A 30 -7.34 2.74 0.68
N LEU A 31 -6.64 3.74 0.11
CA LEU A 31 -5.39 4.24 0.70
C LEU A 31 -5.62 4.82 2.09
N ARG A 32 -6.68 5.61 2.30
CA ARG A 32 -7.00 6.16 3.63
C ARG A 32 -7.34 5.06 4.64
N ALA A 33 -8.10 4.05 4.22
CA ALA A 33 -8.42 2.90 5.05
C ALA A 33 -7.15 2.13 5.45
N ALA A 34 -6.24 1.88 4.49
CA ALA A 34 -4.97 1.21 4.76
C ALA A 34 -4.09 1.99 5.73
N VAL A 35 -3.99 3.33 5.57
CA VAL A 35 -3.23 4.18 6.50
C VAL A 35 -3.83 4.14 7.90
N SER A 36 -5.15 4.25 8.02
CA SER A 36 -5.84 4.16 9.31
C SER A 36 -5.67 2.79 9.96
N ALA A 37 -5.79 1.71 9.18
CA ALA A 37 -5.67 0.33 9.67
C ALA A 37 -4.24 0.02 10.15
N ALA A 38 -3.21 0.57 9.50
CA ALA A 38 -1.82 0.48 9.95
C ALA A 38 -1.52 1.30 11.22
N GLY A 39 -2.46 2.14 11.69
CA GLY A 39 -2.17 3.12 12.74
C GLY A 39 -1.11 4.14 12.33
N ALA A 40 -1.02 4.45 11.03
CA ALA A 40 -0.06 5.39 10.48
C ALA A 40 -0.65 6.81 10.38
N THR A 41 0.22 7.81 10.36
CA THR A 41 -0.19 9.22 10.19
C THR A 41 -0.06 9.62 8.72
N LEU A 42 -1.18 10.01 8.12
CA LEU A 42 -1.22 10.56 6.75
C LEU A 42 -0.72 12.01 6.75
N LEU A 43 0.31 12.30 5.94
CA LEU A 43 0.78 13.66 5.70
C LEU A 43 0.16 14.27 4.44
N ASP A 44 0.17 13.52 3.34
CA ASP A 44 -0.41 13.93 2.05
C ASP A 44 -0.90 12.70 1.29
N LEU A 45 -1.85 12.89 0.38
CA LEU A 45 -2.35 11.84 -0.50
C LEU A 45 -2.51 12.41 -1.91
N ARG A 46 -1.82 11.78 -2.88
CA ARG A 46 -1.85 12.18 -4.29
C ARG A 46 -2.35 11.04 -5.15
N LEU A 47 -3.26 11.36 -6.06
CA LEU A 47 -3.80 10.44 -7.05
C LEU A 47 -3.65 11.05 -8.45
N HIS A 48 -3.35 10.19 -9.41
CA HIS A 48 -3.35 10.50 -10.83
C HIS A 48 -4.12 9.41 -11.58
N GLY A 49 -5.26 9.78 -12.15
CA GLY A 49 -6.00 8.91 -13.07
C GLY A 49 -5.56 9.17 -14.51
N PHE A 50 -5.43 8.09 -15.30
CA PHE A 50 -4.94 8.18 -16.69
C PHE A 50 -6.05 8.39 -17.74
N GLY A 51 -7.30 8.56 -17.31
CA GLY A 51 -8.46 8.74 -18.18
C GLY A 51 -9.64 7.88 -17.75
N GLU A 52 -10.77 8.04 -18.42
CA GLU A 52 -11.98 7.26 -18.14
C GLU A 52 -11.74 5.76 -18.42
N GLY A 53 -12.06 4.91 -17.43
CA GLY A 53 -11.85 3.46 -17.51
C GLY A 53 -10.38 3.01 -17.38
N MET A 54 -9.43 3.94 -17.34
CA MET A 54 -8.00 3.66 -17.23
C MET A 54 -7.56 3.54 -15.77
N GLY A 55 -6.34 3.02 -15.59
CA GLY A 55 -5.72 2.88 -14.27
C GLY A 55 -5.50 4.19 -13.53
N ILE A 56 -5.10 4.01 -12.27
CA ILE A 56 -4.79 5.08 -11.31
C ILE A 56 -3.45 4.78 -10.66
N THR A 57 -2.61 5.80 -10.55
CA THR A 57 -1.47 5.80 -9.62
C THR A 57 -1.82 6.61 -8.39
N GLY A 58 -1.53 6.07 -7.22
CA GLY A 58 -1.77 6.73 -5.94
C GLY A 58 -0.60 6.57 -4.97
N VAL A 59 -0.36 7.60 -4.16
CA VAL A 59 0.60 7.55 -3.05
C VAL A 59 0.06 8.30 -1.85
N ALA A 60 0.05 7.63 -0.70
CA ALA A 60 -0.15 8.20 0.62
C ALA A 60 1.23 8.39 1.26
N LEU A 61 1.61 9.65 1.49
CA LEU A 61 2.84 10.02 2.17
C LEU A 61 2.61 9.94 3.68
N LEU A 62 3.46 9.21 4.38
CA LEU A 62 3.39 9.02 5.83
C LEU A 62 4.55 9.75 6.51
N ALA A 63 4.48 9.92 7.83
CA ALA A 63 5.49 10.64 8.61
C ALA A 63 6.94 10.18 8.32
N GLU A 64 7.15 8.88 8.12
CA GLU A 64 8.47 8.28 7.93
C GLU A 64 8.51 7.25 6.78
N SER A 65 7.45 7.15 5.96
CA SER A 65 7.29 6.09 4.96
C SER A 65 6.18 6.39 3.93
N HIS A 66 5.61 5.38 3.25
CA HIS A 66 4.53 5.56 2.28
C HIS A 66 3.66 4.30 2.08
N ILE A 67 2.47 4.50 1.53
CA ILE A 67 1.70 3.44 0.85
C ILE A 67 1.44 3.89 -0.59
N SER A 68 1.78 3.08 -1.59
CA SER A 68 1.48 3.37 -3.01
C SER A 68 0.66 2.27 -3.66
N ILE A 69 -0.03 2.64 -4.74
CA ILE A 69 -0.80 1.73 -5.58
C ILE A 69 -0.71 2.14 -7.05
N HIS A 70 -0.59 1.15 -7.92
CA HIS A 70 -0.75 1.28 -9.36
C HIS A 70 -1.79 0.27 -9.83
N THR A 71 -2.79 0.71 -10.58
CA THR A 71 -3.90 -0.16 -11.01
C THR A 71 -3.93 -0.37 -12.54
N TRP A 72 -4.34 -1.57 -12.94
CA TRP A 72 -4.62 -1.97 -14.32
C TRP A 72 -6.01 -2.63 -14.38
N PRO A 73 -7.08 -1.82 -14.52
CA PRO A 73 -8.46 -2.31 -14.56
C PRO A 73 -8.69 -3.41 -15.60
N GLU A 74 -8.07 -3.30 -16.77
CA GLU A 74 -8.13 -4.25 -17.88
C GLU A 74 -7.60 -5.66 -17.54
N HIS A 75 -6.82 -5.76 -16.46
CA HIS A 75 -6.26 -7.02 -15.95
C HIS A 75 -6.84 -7.41 -14.59
N GLY A 76 -7.74 -6.61 -14.00
CA GLY A 76 -8.16 -6.79 -12.62
C GLY A 76 -6.98 -6.84 -11.65
N TYR A 77 -5.92 -6.07 -11.93
CA TYR A 77 -4.63 -6.13 -11.25
C TYR A 77 -4.28 -4.81 -10.57
N ALA A 78 -3.74 -4.88 -9.35
CA ALA A 78 -3.11 -3.75 -8.69
C ALA A 78 -1.79 -4.15 -8.04
N ALA A 79 -0.76 -3.34 -8.25
CA ALA A 79 0.50 -3.41 -7.51
C ALA A 79 0.41 -2.44 -6.33
N VAL A 80 0.67 -2.92 -5.11
CA VAL A 80 0.58 -2.15 -3.88
C VAL A 80 1.90 -2.24 -3.13
N ASP A 81 2.42 -1.10 -2.69
CA ASP A 81 3.58 -1.00 -1.81
C ASP A 81 3.13 -0.45 -0.45
N ILE A 82 3.43 -1.16 0.63
CA ILE A 82 3.18 -0.71 2.01
C ILE A 82 4.53 -0.68 2.71
N PHE A 83 5.10 0.51 2.85
CA PHE A 83 6.32 0.71 3.63
C PHE A 83 5.96 1.34 4.97
N LEU A 84 6.30 0.68 6.07
CA LEU A 84 6.07 1.19 7.43
C LEU A 84 7.35 1.07 8.27
N CYS A 85 7.63 2.10 9.07
CA CYS A 85 8.82 2.21 9.92
C CYS A 85 8.47 2.03 11.40
N GLY A 86 9.19 1.13 12.10
CA GLY A 86 8.96 0.81 13.51
C GLY A 86 7.92 -0.30 13.76
N GLU A 87 8.03 -0.95 14.93
CA GLU A 87 7.27 -2.17 15.27
C GLU A 87 5.79 -1.93 15.64
N ARG A 88 5.38 -0.66 15.80
CA ARG A 88 4.02 -0.30 16.24
C ARG A 88 2.96 -0.37 15.14
N HIS A 89 3.37 -0.55 13.88
CA HIS A 89 2.47 -0.47 12.73
C HIS A 89 2.05 -1.84 12.23
N ASP A 90 0.78 -1.96 11.83
CA ASP A 90 0.21 -3.22 11.36
C ASP A 90 0.19 -3.27 9.82
N LEU A 91 1.23 -3.90 9.25
CA LEU A 91 1.34 -4.16 7.82
C LEU A 91 0.21 -5.05 7.30
N GLY A 92 -0.22 -6.03 8.10
CA GLY A 92 -1.26 -6.98 7.74
C GLY A 92 -2.62 -6.30 7.65
N ALA A 93 -2.93 -5.42 8.60
CA ALA A 93 -4.17 -4.64 8.59
C ALA A 93 -4.21 -3.65 7.41
N ALA A 94 -3.10 -3.01 7.07
CA ALA A 94 -3.02 -2.18 5.86
C ALA A 94 -3.25 -3.00 4.58
N LEU A 95 -2.61 -4.16 4.45
CA LEU A 95 -2.81 -5.04 3.30
C LEU A 95 -4.26 -5.54 3.22
N ALA A 96 -4.85 -5.96 4.34
CA ALA A 96 -6.23 -6.41 4.42
C ALA A 96 -7.22 -5.32 3.97
N ALA A 97 -7.01 -4.08 4.41
CA ALA A 97 -7.83 -2.95 3.97
C ALA A 97 -7.77 -2.76 2.44
N MET A 98 -6.60 -2.97 1.83
CA MET A 98 -6.44 -2.88 0.37
C MET A 98 -7.10 -4.07 -0.34
N THR A 99 -6.91 -5.31 0.15
CA THR A 99 -7.53 -6.50 -0.46
C THR A 99 -9.05 -6.43 -0.40
N ASP A 100 -9.60 -5.99 0.74
CA ASP A 100 -11.04 -5.89 0.96
C ASP A 100 -11.66 -4.77 0.10
N ALA A 101 -10.99 -3.62 -0.02
CA ALA A 101 -11.48 -2.49 -0.80
C ALA A 101 -11.68 -2.83 -2.28
N PHE A 102 -10.83 -3.70 -2.84
CA PHE A 102 -10.88 -4.09 -4.24
C PHE A 102 -11.49 -5.48 -4.48
N GLY A 103 -11.81 -6.23 -3.42
CA GLY A 103 -12.33 -7.59 -3.51
C GLY A 103 -11.34 -8.54 -4.17
N ALA A 104 -10.05 -8.42 -3.85
CA ALA A 104 -8.99 -9.19 -4.48
C ALA A 104 -9.22 -10.70 -4.29
N ALA A 105 -9.30 -11.44 -5.40
CA ALA A 105 -9.47 -12.89 -5.38
C ALA A 105 -8.19 -13.63 -4.99
N ARG A 106 -7.04 -13.01 -5.24
CA ARG A 106 -5.72 -13.56 -4.92
C ARG A 106 -4.75 -12.42 -4.61
N CYS A 107 -3.91 -12.62 -3.60
CA CYS A 107 -2.86 -11.70 -3.19
C CYS A 107 -1.53 -12.46 -3.11
N GLU A 108 -0.49 -11.95 -3.76
CA GLU A 108 0.87 -12.41 -3.56
C GLU A 108 1.66 -11.33 -2.82
N GLU A 109 2.24 -11.67 -1.67
CA GLU A 109 3.01 -10.71 -0.85
C GLU A 109 4.49 -11.06 -0.79
N ARG A 110 5.34 -10.02 -0.75
CA ARG A 110 6.77 -10.10 -0.49
C ARG A 110 7.15 -9.06 0.55
N ARG A 111 7.94 -9.44 1.55
CA ARG A 111 8.39 -8.53 2.61
C ARG A 111 9.88 -8.34 2.55
N ILE A 112 10.31 -7.09 2.56
CA ILE A 112 11.71 -6.68 2.48
C ILE A 112 12.02 -5.86 3.73
N ALA A 113 12.95 -6.33 4.55
CA ALA A 113 13.48 -5.54 5.66
C ALA A 113 14.21 -4.31 5.10
N ARG A 114 13.94 -3.13 5.67
CA ARG A 114 14.56 -1.85 5.31
C ARG A 114 15.26 -1.29 6.54
N GLY A 115 16.49 -0.82 6.38
CA GLY A 115 17.25 -0.21 7.46
C GLY A 115 18.73 -0.17 7.19
N PHE A 116 19.48 0.33 8.16
CA PHE A 116 20.92 0.52 8.06
C PHE A 116 21.64 -0.49 8.99
N GLY A 117 21.83 -1.73 8.49
CA GLY A 117 22.84 -2.67 8.98
C GLY A 117 22.38 -3.84 9.86
N ALA A 118 22.64 -5.06 9.40
CA ALA A 118 23.58 -5.92 10.10
C ALA A 118 24.74 -6.18 9.12
N ALA A 119 25.97 -5.89 9.54
CA ALA A 119 27.14 -6.53 8.97
C ALA A 119 27.19 -7.98 9.47
#